data_AF-A0A446B6N3-F1
#
_entry.id   AF-A0A446B6N3-F1
#
_cell.length_a   1.000
_cell.length_b   1.000
_cell.length_c   1.000
_cell.angle_alpha   90.00
_cell.angle_beta   90.00
_cell.angle_gamma   90.00
#
_symmetry.space_group_name_H-M   'P 1'
#
loop_
_entity.id
_entity.type
_entity.pdbx_description
1 polymer ?
#
loop_
_entity_poly.entity_id
_entity_poly.type
_entity_poly.pdbx_seq_one_letter_code
_entity_poly.pdbx_strand_id
1 'polypeptide(L)'
;MPTKSTILEELTKPLPKVVNHARPGANTTNPTWPDIGQWVEWTDFTAQKLRAQFRGIVDAEWTIRDNLYPRLSHWDTEFFDEDDAEHSIISRCIIPPVNAALSHALKRAKLDAAFDLNLGRAGRTYEDPSFDRRQKPDWALCSVDRKSTLSDGSFRYDNLLPGDSKLSNKWHSSWCQRSDLHPGYLQVWKDPVRQILSYCRHNRCRYGFLITDAELVVMRVTPMPTAESSVTTRQASQAEALAAHYRHISTSTTMSSLSSSLRDMSLDSSSSYRPTDLAEDGYIVEYRAIPWGNRGQQDLTVQLGLFYLAWLAGIGPNTLKFSYPSFDSCWPLLDGTFIHNTTGLALEKAVKLEYPDPAVERGPRWVETTDGQSVLTLKSVLTLDITHHQGRNYYYYLHDDGETQTPTLITAAFIIYDEENQLYGYFDSLVWKVGDPAEASTSSRRRRK
;
A
#
# COMPACT_ATOMS: atom_id res chain seq x y z
N MET A 1 -30.44 1.29 22.92
CA MET A 1 -29.59 0.83 24.04
C MET A 1 -28.23 0.49 23.45
N PRO A 2 -27.12 0.92 24.06
CA PRO A 2 -25.80 0.54 23.59
C PRO A 2 -25.61 -0.98 23.70
N THR A 3 -25.02 -1.59 22.67
CA THR A 3 -24.77 -3.03 22.61
C THR A 3 -23.29 -3.29 22.78
N LYS A 4 -22.92 -4.27 23.61
CA LYS A 4 -21.54 -4.76 23.72
C LYS A 4 -21.32 -5.87 22.69
N SER A 5 -20.25 -5.75 21.92
CA SER A 5 -19.84 -6.69 20.88
C SER A 5 -18.33 -6.59 20.68
N THR A 6 -17.80 -7.11 19.59
CA THR A 6 -16.41 -6.95 19.14
C THR A 6 -16.39 -6.60 17.64
N ILE A 7 -15.27 -6.06 17.13
CA ILE A 7 -15.13 -5.84 15.68
C ILE A 7 -15.31 -7.17 14.93
N LEU A 8 -14.73 -8.25 15.46
CA LEU A 8 -14.81 -9.57 14.85
C LEU A 8 -16.26 -10.06 14.76
N GLU A 9 -17.04 -9.92 15.84
CA GLU A 9 -18.45 -10.32 15.84
C GLU A 9 -19.31 -9.51 14.89
N GLU A 10 -19.12 -8.18 14.84
CA GLU A 10 -19.90 -7.32 13.95
C GLU A 10 -19.55 -7.57 12.49
N LEU A 11 -18.28 -7.44 12.10
CA LEU A 11 -17.88 -7.50 10.69
C LEU A 11 -18.00 -8.92 10.10
N THR A 12 -18.23 -9.95 10.91
CA THR A 12 -18.48 -11.31 10.42
C THR A 12 -19.96 -11.67 10.31
N LYS A 13 -20.87 -10.73 10.58
CA LYS A 13 -22.30 -10.90 10.31
C LYS A 13 -22.55 -11.13 8.83
N PRO A 14 -23.56 -11.95 8.48
CA PRO A 14 -23.89 -12.21 7.09
C PRO A 14 -24.30 -10.92 6.39
N LEU A 15 -23.72 -10.69 5.21
CA LEU A 15 -24.20 -9.64 4.30
C LEU A 15 -25.60 -9.98 3.76
N PRO A 16 -26.37 -8.96 3.33
CA PRO A 16 -27.65 -9.21 2.68
C PRO A 16 -27.45 -10.08 1.43
N LYS A 17 -28.42 -10.94 1.17
CA LYS A 17 -28.52 -11.62 -0.12
C LYS A 17 -28.93 -10.58 -1.15
N VAL A 18 -28.19 -10.49 -2.24
CA VAL A 18 -28.42 -9.53 -3.30
C VAL A 18 -28.83 -10.23 -4.58
N VAL A 19 -29.60 -9.54 -5.43
CA VAL A 19 -30.06 -10.04 -6.72
C VAL A 19 -29.59 -9.09 -7.82
N ASN A 20 -28.78 -9.63 -8.72
CA ASN A 20 -28.21 -8.90 -9.84
C ASN A 20 -29.13 -9.01 -11.06
N HIS A 21 -29.75 -7.90 -11.46
CA HIS A 21 -30.56 -7.80 -12.68
C HIS A 21 -29.83 -7.10 -13.84
N ALA A 22 -28.56 -6.74 -13.64
CA ALA A 22 -27.81 -6.01 -14.63
C ALA A 22 -27.54 -6.83 -15.88
N ARG A 23 -27.46 -6.15 -17.02
CA ARG A 23 -27.04 -6.78 -18.27
C ARG A 23 -25.52 -6.94 -18.31
N PRO A 24 -25.01 -7.96 -19.01
CA PRO A 24 -23.58 -8.03 -19.32
C PRO A 24 -23.13 -6.78 -20.07
N GLY A 25 -21.89 -6.35 -19.81
CA GLY A 25 -21.30 -5.17 -20.43
C GLY A 25 -19.78 -5.29 -20.50
N ALA A 26 -19.15 -4.40 -21.28
CA ALA A 26 -17.70 -4.35 -21.39
C ALA A 26 -17.07 -3.68 -20.16
N ASN A 27 -15.88 -4.15 -19.79
CA ASN A 27 -15.05 -3.48 -18.79
C ASN A 27 -14.34 -2.27 -19.42
N THR A 28 -13.96 -1.31 -18.58
CA THR A 28 -13.07 -0.21 -18.98
C THR A 28 -11.72 -0.80 -19.39
N THR A 29 -11.17 -0.35 -20.50
CA THR A 29 -9.87 -0.81 -21.02
C THR A 29 -8.97 0.37 -21.33
N ASN A 30 -7.68 0.27 -21.00
CA ASN A 30 -6.67 1.21 -21.48
C ASN A 30 -5.38 0.45 -21.83
N PRO A 31 -4.85 0.61 -23.07
CA PRO A 31 -3.64 -0.09 -23.49
C PRO A 31 -2.40 0.32 -22.68
N THR A 32 -2.39 1.51 -22.08
CA THR A 32 -1.26 2.05 -21.30
C THR A 32 -1.19 1.54 -19.86
N TRP A 33 -2.21 0.83 -19.39
CA TRP A 33 -2.17 0.27 -18.03
C TRP A 33 -1.04 -0.77 -17.89
N PRO A 34 -0.41 -0.84 -16.71
CA PRO A 34 0.66 -1.81 -16.47
C PRO A 34 0.19 -3.25 -16.70
N ASP A 35 1.10 -4.13 -17.08
CA ASP A 35 0.79 -5.56 -17.26
C ASP A 35 0.90 -6.32 -15.93
N ILE A 36 0.13 -7.40 -15.85
CA ILE A 36 0.15 -8.36 -14.75
C ILE A 36 1.18 -9.42 -15.14
N GLY A 37 2.38 -9.28 -14.61
CA GLY A 37 3.45 -10.25 -14.83
C GLY A 37 3.17 -11.58 -14.13
N GLN A 38 2.69 -11.52 -12.88
CA GLN A 38 2.29 -12.69 -12.11
C GLN A 38 0.99 -12.43 -11.35
N TRP A 39 0.12 -13.43 -11.32
CA TRP A 39 -1.12 -13.45 -10.53
C TRP A 39 -1.09 -14.65 -9.60
N VAL A 40 -0.91 -14.41 -8.30
CA VAL A 40 -0.60 -15.45 -7.31
C VAL A 40 -1.47 -15.30 -6.07
N GLU A 41 -1.79 -16.41 -5.41
CA GLU A 41 -2.60 -16.36 -4.19
C GLU A 41 -1.82 -15.71 -3.03
N TRP A 42 -2.46 -14.77 -2.33
CA TRP A 42 -1.92 -14.15 -1.14
C TRP A 42 -2.11 -15.06 0.08
N THR A 43 -1.14 -15.95 0.27
CA THR A 43 -1.18 -17.00 1.30
C THR A 43 -1.12 -16.49 2.75
N ASP A 44 -0.75 -15.22 2.96
CA ASP A 44 -0.75 -14.59 4.28
C ASP A 44 -2.09 -13.95 4.65
N PHE A 45 -2.87 -13.52 3.66
CA PHE A 45 -4.15 -12.87 3.89
C PHE A 45 -5.25 -13.91 4.17
N THR A 46 -5.24 -14.43 5.39
CA THR A 46 -6.20 -15.46 5.87
C THR A 46 -6.81 -15.03 7.20
N ALA A 47 -8.02 -15.51 7.50
CA ALA A 47 -8.70 -15.19 8.76
C ALA A 47 -7.84 -15.53 9.98
N GLN A 48 -7.21 -16.71 9.97
CA GLN A 48 -6.36 -17.19 11.06
C GLN A 48 -5.14 -16.29 11.28
N LYS A 49 -4.35 -16.02 10.24
CA LYS A 49 -3.13 -15.20 10.35
C LYS A 49 -3.47 -13.76 10.72
N LEU A 50 -4.48 -13.17 10.08
CA LEU A 50 -4.91 -11.80 10.39
C LEU A 50 -5.43 -11.68 11.82
N ARG A 51 -6.32 -12.58 12.25
CA ARG A 51 -6.81 -12.57 13.63
C ARG A 51 -5.68 -12.74 14.65
N ALA A 52 -4.69 -13.59 14.38
CA ALA A 52 -3.55 -13.75 15.28
C ALA A 52 -2.80 -12.43 15.50
N GLN A 53 -2.58 -11.66 14.43
CA GLN A 53 -1.88 -10.37 14.49
C GLN A 53 -2.73 -9.24 15.08
N PHE A 54 -4.04 -9.27 14.83
CA PHE A 54 -4.96 -8.20 15.24
C PHE A 54 -5.78 -8.54 16.48
N ARG A 55 -5.47 -9.64 17.17
CA ARG A 55 -6.28 -10.17 18.29
C ARG A 55 -6.63 -9.10 19.33
N GLY A 56 -5.64 -8.30 19.73
CA GLY A 56 -5.81 -7.24 20.74
C GLY A 56 -6.73 -6.08 20.31
N ILE A 57 -7.04 -6.00 19.02
CA ILE A 57 -7.92 -5.02 18.39
C ILE A 57 -9.29 -5.66 18.09
N VAL A 58 -9.33 -6.75 17.33
CA VAL A 58 -10.60 -7.28 16.80
C VAL A 58 -11.44 -8.03 17.83
N ASP A 59 -10.81 -8.62 18.84
CA ASP A 59 -11.50 -9.28 19.96
C ASP A 59 -11.77 -8.31 21.13
N ALA A 60 -11.43 -7.02 21.01
CA ALA A 60 -11.65 -6.05 22.08
C ALA A 60 -13.13 -5.70 22.22
N GLU A 61 -13.57 -5.46 23.47
CA GLU A 61 -14.95 -5.04 23.75
C GLU A 61 -15.25 -3.70 23.07
N TRP A 62 -16.26 -3.71 22.21
CA TRP A 62 -16.78 -2.57 21.50
C TRP A 62 -18.20 -2.25 21.98
N THR A 63 -18.37 -1.07 22.57
CA THR A 63 -19.69 -0.53 22.88
C THR A 63 -20.23 0.25 21.69
N ILE A 64 -21.19 -0.36 20.99
CA ILE A 64 -21.84 0.19 19.81
C ILE A 64 -23.02 1.04 20.26
N ARG A 65 -22.96 2.33 19.95
CA ARG A 65 -24.00 3.31 20.33
C ARG A 65 -25.09 3.43 19.27
N ASP A 66 -24.69 3.38 18.00
CA ASP A 66 -25.56 3.56 16.85
C ASP A 66 -25.74 2.25 16.09
N ASN A 67 -26.87 2.11 15.41
CA ASN A 67 -27.10 0.93 14.60
C ASN A 67 -26.17 0.92 13.38
N LEU A 68 -25.21 0.00 13.35
CA LEU A 68 -24.23 -0.13 12.27
C LEU A 68 -24.87 -0.57 10.95
N TYR A 69 -25.96 -1.34 11.02
CA TYR A 69 -26.57 -1.98 9.87
C TYR A 69 -27.94 -1.37 9.59
N PRO A 70 -28.15 -0.75 8.41
CA PRO A 70 -29.46 -0.20 8.07
C PRO A 70 -30.50 -1.32 7.95
N ARG A 71 -31.77 -0.97 8.17
CA ARG A 71 -32.88 -1.85 7.78
C ARG A 71 -33.03 -1.77 6.26
N LEU A 72 -33.02 -2.93 5.61
CA LEU A 72 -33.16 -3.05 4.17
C LEU A 72 -34.57 -3.54 3.83
N SER A 73 -35.16 -2.93 2.81
CA SER A 73 -36.31 -3.43 2.07
C SER A 73 -35.85 -4.36 0.94
N HIS A 74 -36.79 -5.03 0.27
CA HIS A 74 -36.45 -5.86 -0.89
C HIS A 74 -35.87 -5.03 -2.05
N TRP A 75 -36.33 -3.80 -2.23
CA TRP A 75 -35.79 -2.86 -3.23
C TRP A 75 -34.32 -2.52 -3.00
N ASP A 76 -33.86 -2.55 -1.75
CA ASP A 76 -32.46 -2.27 -1.44
C ASP A 76 -31.53 -3.44 -1.77
N THR A 77 -32.07 -4.63 -2.04
CA THR A 77 -31.30 -5.86 -2.32
C THR A 77 -31.22 -6.23 -3.80
N GLU A 78 -31.95 -5.52 -4.65
CA GLU A 78 -31.96 -5.70 -6.10
C GLU A 78 -31.25 -4.52 -6.76
N PHE A 79 -30.45 -4.77 -7.80
CA PHE A 79 -29.78 -3.71 -8.54
C PHE A 79 -29.72 -4.02 -10.04
N PHE A 80 -29.74 -2.97 -10.86
CA PHE A 80 -29.84 -3.06 -12.31
C PHE A 80 -28.58 -2.60 -13.04
N ASP A 81 -27.67 -1.95 -12.34
CA ASP A 81 -26.36 -1.55 -12.83
C ASP A 81 -25.32 -1.44 -11.69
N GLU A 82 -24.14 -0.92 -12.03
CA GLU A 82 -23.00 -0.78 -11.13
C GLU A 82 -23.25 0.34 -10.10
N ASP A 83 -23.86 1.46 -10.51
CA ASP A 83 -24.14 2.61 -9.64
C ASP A 83 -25.17 2.24 -8.56
N ASP A 84 -26.22 1.51 -8.93
CA ASP A 84 -27.20 0.99 -7.98
C ASP A 84 -26.56 0.06 -6.93
N ALA A 85 -25.65 -0.83 -7.35
CA ALA A 85 -24.95 -1.74 -6.44
C ALA A 85 -24.03 -0.97 -5.46
N GLU A 86 -23.30 0.03 -5.96
CA GLU A 86 -22.45 0.91 -5.18
C GLU A 86 -23.24 1.70 -4.13
N HIS A 87 -24.39 2.25 -4.51
CA HIS A 87 -25.17 3.12 -3.66
C HIS A 87 -26.03 2.34 -2.65
N SER A 88 -26.73 1.30 -3.12
CA SER A 88 -27.72 0.57 -2.31
C SER A 88 -27.09 -0.44 -1.37
N ILE A 89 -25.99 -1.08 -1.80
CA ILE A 89 -25.34 -2.15 -1.04
C ILE A 89 -24.02 -1.69 -0.44
N ILE A 90 -23.05 -1.28 -1.27
CA ILE A 90 -21.67 -1.08 -0.79
C ILE A 90 -21.61 0.12 0.17
N SER A 91 -22.10 1.28 -0.26
CA SER A 91 -22.08 2.53 0.53
C SER A 91 -22.92 2.46 1.80
N ARG A 92 -23.99 1.66 1.81
CA ARG A 92 -24.95 1.60 2.93
C ARG A 92 -24.69 0.45 3.89
N CYS A 93 -24.27 -0.71 3.38
CA CYS A 93 -24.18 -1.93 4.16
C CYS A 93 -22.74 -2.34 4.48
N ILE A 94 -21.76 -1.96 3.67
CA ILE A 94 -20.37 -2.43 3.84
C ILE A 94 -19.50 -1.34 4.45
N ILE A 95 -19.47 -0.17 3.82
CA ILE A 95 -18.56 0.92 4.18
C ILE A 95 -18.81 1.46 5.59
N PRO A 96 -20.05 1.71 6.05
CA PRO A 96 -20.28 2.31 7.37
C PRO A 96 -19.83 1.41 8.54
N PRO A 97 -20.15 0.10 8.59
CA PRO A 97 -19.61 -0.80 9.61
C PRO A 97 -18.08 -0.87 9.60
N VAL A 98 -17.45 -0.91 8.41
CA VAL A 98 -15.99 -0.93 8.27
C VAL A 98 -15.35 0.34 8.84
N ASN A 99 -15.89 1.52 8.50
CA ASN A 99 -15.40 2.79 9.05
C ASN A 99 -15.59 2.89 10.56
N ALA A 100 -16.75 2.46 11.08
CA ALA A 100 -17.00 2.45 12.52
C ALA A 100 -16.01 1.54 13.26
N ALA A 101 -15.68 0.38 12.67
CA ALA A 101 -14.66 -0.52 13.19
C ALA A 101 -13.25 0.08 13.12
N LEU A 102 -12.87 0.76 12.03
CA LEU A 102 -11.60 1.48 11.91
C LEU A 102 -11.48 2.54 13.02
N SER A 103 -12.50 3.37 13.23
CA SER A 103 -12.48 4.38 14.30
C SER A 103 -12.38 3.76 15.70
N HIS A 104 -13.04 2.62 15.94
CA HIS A 104 -12.90 1.89 17.21
C HIS A 104 -11.48 1.31 17.38
N ALA A 105 -10.94 0.71 16.32
CA ALA A 105 -9.61 0.11 16.31
C ALA A 105 -8.50 1.15 16.54
N LEU A 106 -8.61 2.33 15.95
CA LEU A 106 -7.67 3.44 16.19
C LEU A 106 -7.64 3.88 17.65
N LYS A 107 -8.82 4.04 18.26
CA LYS A 107 -8.94 4.34 19.70
C LYS A 107 -8.34 3.24 20.56
N ARG A 108 -8.59 1.98 20.20
CA ARG A 108 -8.06 0.82 20.91
C ARG A 108 -6.54 0.75 20.84
N ALA A 109 -5.97 1.09 19.69
CA ALA A 109 -4.53 1.18 19.45
C ALA A 109 -3.90 2.49 19.97
N LYS A 110 -4.70 3.44 20.49
CA LYS A 110 -4.27 4.78 20.92
C LYS A 110 -3.62 5.59 19.79
N LEU A 111 -4.14 5.42 18.57
CA LEU A 111 -3.69 6.10 17.35
C LEU A 111 -4.67 7.19 16.89
N ASP A 112 -5.81 7.34 17.56
CA ASP A 112 -6.90 8.26 17.20
C ASP A 112 -6.55 9.75 17.34
N ALA A 113 -5.43 10.07 18.00
CA ALA A 113 -4.90 11.44 18.05
C ALA A 113 -4.04 11.80 16.82
N ALA A 114 -3.49 10.80 16.13
CA ALA A 114 -2.52 10.99 15.04
C ALA A 114 -3.03 10.51 13.68
N PHE A 115 -4.13 9.74 13.67
CA PHE A 115 -4.72 9.17 12.47
C PHE A 115 -6.23 9.22 12.55
N ASP A 116 -6.85 9.65 11.45
CA ASP A 116 -8.29 9.50 11.20
C ASP A 116 -8.53 8.93 9.80
N LEU A 117 -8.88 7.64 9.76
CA LEU A 117 -9.05 6.88 8.53
C LEU A 117 -10.52 6.82 8.11
N ASN A 118 -10.78 7.08 6.82
CA ASN A 118 -12.11 6.94 6.25
C ASN A 118 -12.07 6.32 4.85
N LEU A 119 -12.70 5.16 4.71
CA LEU A 119 -12.96 4.52 3.42
C LEU A 119 -14.27 5.06 2.85
N GLY A 120 -14.28 5.44 1.57
CA GLY A 120 -15.50 5.82 0.88
C GLY A 120 -15.25 6.23 -0.56
N ARG A 121 -16.21 6.97 -1.15
CA ARG A 121 -16.08 7.42 -2.54
C ARG A 121 -14.79 8.21 -2.76
N ALA A 122 -14.08 7.89 -3.84
CA ALA A 122 -12.82 8.53 -4.19
C ALA A 122 -12.99 9.99 -4.62
N GLY A 123 -14.21 10.50 -4.77
CA GLY A 123 -14.53 11.92 -5.05
C GLY A 123 -13.68 12.96 -4.29
N ARG A 124 -13.21 12.59 -3.09
CA ARG A 124 -12.42 13.43 -2.19
C ARG A 124 -10.90 13.44 -2.44
N THR A 125 -10.38 12.55 -3.28
CA THR A 125 -8.93 12.41 -3.54
C THR A 125 -8.46 13.34 -4.65
N TYR A 126 -7.14 13.54 -4.73
CA TYR A 126 -6.54 14.28 -5.83
C TYR A 126 -6.80 13.59 -7.17
N GLU A 127 -7.04 14.40 -8.19
CA GLU A 127 -7.14 13.99 -9.59
C GLU A 127 -6.09 14.78 -10.35
N ASP A 128 -5.18 14.11 -11.04
CA ASP A 128 -4.33 14.79 -12.01
C ASP A 128 -5.23 15.23 -13.19
N PRO A 129 -5.34 16.55 -13.48
CA PRO A 129 -6.23 17.06 -14.53
C PRO A 129 -5.90 16.53 -15.93
N SER A 130 -4.70 15.98 -16.13
CA SER A 130 -4.29 15.36 -17.40
C SER A 130 -4.85 13.93 -17.59
N PHE A 131 -5.44 13.33 -16.56
CA PHE A 131 -6.04 12.00 -16.61
C PHE A 131 -7.54 12.05 -16.94
N ASP A 132 -8.00 11.06 -17.72
CA ASP A 132 -9.43 10.84 -17.95
C ASP A 132 -10.10 10.47 -16.62
N ARG A 133 -11.25 11.11 -16.31
CA ARG A 133 -12.06 10.82 -15.12
C ARG A 133 -12.44 9.34 -14.99
N ARG A 134 -12.52 8.59 -16.11
CA ARG A 134 -12.73 7.13 -16.13
C ARG A 134 -11.56 6.34 -15.54
N GLN A 135 -10.43 6.98 -15.31
CA GLN A 135 -9.23 6.42 -14.69
C GLN A 135 -9.13 6.80 -13.21
N LYS A 136 -10.25 7.18 -12.60
CA LYS A 136 -10.37 7.36 -11.16
C LYS A 136 -10.96 6.10 -10.54
N PRO A 137 -10.43 5.61 -9.39
CA PRO A 137 -11.09 4.55 -8.65
C PRO A 137 -12.46 4.99 -8.14
N ASP A 138 -13.39 4.05 -7.99
CA ASP A 138 -14.67 4.29 -7.33
C ASP A 138 -14.51 4.61 -5.83
N TRP A 139 -13.53 3.96 -5.20
CA TRP A 139 -13.29 3.97 -3.76
C TRP A 139 -11.87 4.37 -3.39
N ALA A 140 -11.73 5.01 -2.23
CA ALA A 140 -10.46 5.38 -1.66
C ALA A 140 -10.51 5.32 -0.13
N LEU A 141 -9.46 4.79 0.49
CA LEU A 141 -9.14 5.08 1.88
C LEU A 141 -8.40 6.42 1.95
N CYS A 142 -8.86 7.33 2.80
CA CYS A 142 -8.24 8.62 3.02
C CYS A 142 -7.87 8.79 4.49
N SER A 143 -6.90 9.65 4.76
CA SER A 143 -6.57 10.10 6.12
C SER A 143 -6.64 11.62 6.22
N VAL A 144 -7.15 12.15 7.33
CA VAL A 144 -7.21 13.60 7.56
C VAL A 144 -5.81 14.24 7.62
N ASP A 145 -4.81 13.43 7.97
CA ASP A 145 -3.41 13.83 8.14
C ASP A 145 -2.59 13.71 6.84
N ARG A 146 -3.19 13.21 5.75
CA ARG A 146 -2.54 13.03 4.45
C ARG A 146 -3.28 13.77 3.34
N LYS A 147 -2.77 14.96 3.03
CA LYS A 147 -3.37 15.91 2.08
C LYS A 147 -2.32 16.46 1.15
N SER A 148 -2.72 16.62 -0.10
CA SER A 148 -1.98 17.33 -1.13
C SER A 148 -2.62 18.70 -1.34
N THR A 149 -1.83 19.77 -1.14
CA THR A 149 -2.25 21.16 -1.41
C THR A 149 -2.01 21.49 -2.88
N LEU A 150 -3.00 22.09 -3.53
CA LEU A 150 -2.98 22.46 -4.94
C LEU A 150 -2.48 23.90 -5.12
N SER A 151 -2.15 24.24 -6.36
CA SER A 151 -1.63 25.58 -6.71
C SER A 151 -2.60 26.72 -6.41
N ASP A 152 -3.91 26.45 -6.38
CA ASP A 152 -4.97 27.40 -6.04
C ASP A 152 -5.22 27.53 -4.52
N GLY A 153 -4.43 26.84 -3.69
CA GLY A 153 -4.57 26.81 -2.23
C GLY A 153 -5.66 25.86 -1.72
N SER A 154 -6.41 25.19 -2.60
CA SER A 154 -7.32 24.12 -2.20
C SER A 154 -6.54 22.84 -1.84
N PHE A 155 -7.20 21.88 -1.20
CA PHE A 155 -6.58 20.59 -0.88
C PHE A 155 -7.43 19.40 -1.33
N ARG A 156 -6.76 18.27 -1.46
CA ARG A 156 -7.37 16.95 -1.65
C ARG A 156 -6.68 15.93 -0.75
N TYR A 157 -7.40 14.87 -0.41
CA TYR A 157 -6.81 13.77 0.36
C TYR A 157 -5.98 12.86 -0.55
N ASP A 158 -4.94 12.26 0.01
CA ASP A 158 -4.19 11.22 -0.68
C ASP A 158 -5.00 9.91 -0.69
N ASN A 159 -4.95 9.17 -1.79
CA ASN A 159 -5.58 7.86 -1.85
C ASN A 159 -4.63 6.79 -1.31
N LEU A 160 -4.96 6.24 -0.14
CA LEU A 160 -4.14 5.22 0.53
C LEU A 160 -4.53 3.80 0.10
N LEU A 161 -5.76 3.58 -0.38
CA LEU A 161 -6.23 2.27 -0.80
C LEU A 161 -7.27 2.46 -1.91
N PRO A 162 -6.85 2.45 -3.19
CA PRO A 162 -7.77 2.50 -4.30
C PRO A 162 -8.60 1.21 -4.37
N GLY A 163 -9.87 1.36 -4.75
CA GLY A 163 -10.70 0.23 -5.11
C GLY A 163 -11.73 0.56 -6.16
N ASP A 164 -12.20 -0.47 -6.84
CA ASP A 164 -13.23 -0.38 -7.89
C ASP A 164 -14.36 -1.35 -7.59
N SER A 165 -15.57 -0.97 -7.98
CA SER A 165 -16.72 -1.84 -7.99
C SER A 165 -16.90 -2.46 -9.36
N LYS A 166 -17.27 -3.74 -9.41
CA LYS A 166 -17.68 -4.42 -10.64
C LYS A 166 -18.88 -5.31 -10.34
N LEU A 167 -19.58 -5.74 -11.37
CA LEU A 167 -20.65 -6.74 -11.24
C LEU A 167 -20.11 -8.12 -11.58
N SER A 168 -20.58 -9.15 -10.88
CA SER A 168 -20.12 -10.54 -10.99
C SER A 168 -20.39 -11.15 -12.37
N ASN A 169 -21.37 -10.60 -13.10
CA ASN A 169 -21.67 -10.92 -14.50
C ASN A 169 -20.74 -10.22 -15.52
N LYS A 170 -19.93 -9.23 -15.10
CA LYS A 170 -18.91 -8.54 -15.91
C LYS A 170 -17.48 -8.95 -15.56
N TRP A 171 -17.25 -9.38 -14.32
CA TRP A 171 -15.94 -9.79 -13.86
C TRP A 171 -16.01 -10.75 -12.66
N HIS A 172 -15.14 -11.76 -12.63
CA HIS A 172 -14.93 -12.61 -11.48
C HIS A 172 -13.46 -13.09 -11.44
N SER A 173 -12.87 -13.20 -10.25
CA SER A 173 -11.48 -13.57 -10.02
C SER A 173 -11.11 -14.91 -10.67
N SER A 174 -12.01 -15.89 -10.56
CA SER A 174 -11.80 -17.26 -11.08
C SER A 174 -11.76 -17.37 -12.61
N TRP A 175 -12.12 -16.31 -13.34
CA TRP A 175 -12.06 -16.33 -14.81
C TRP A 175 -10.61 -16.41 -15.34
N CYS A 176 -9.60 -16.12 -14.51
CA CYS A 176 -8.19 -16.31 -14.87
C CYS A 176 -7.83 -17.78 -15.15
N GLN A 177 -8.57 -18.74 -14.59
CA GLN A 177 -8.32 -20.18 -14.72
C GLN A 177 -9.20 -20.84 -15.79
N ARG A 178 -10.14 -20.10 -16.38
CA ARG A 178 -11.10 -20.64 -17.34
C ARG A 178 -10.50 -20.71 -18.74
N SER A 179 -9.90 -21.86 -19.05
CA SER A 179 -9.37 -22.20 -20.38
C SER A 179 -10.47 -22.51 -21.41
N ASP A 180 -11.72 -22.70 -20.96
CA ASP A 180 -12.91 -22.94 -21.78
C ASP A 180 -13.53 -21.65 -22.35
N LEU A 181 -13.12 -20.48 -21.85
CA LEU A 181 -13.61 -19.19 -22.33
C LEU A 181 -12.77 -18.68 -23.52
N HIS A 182 -13.44 -17.98 -24.44
CA HIS A 182 -12.82 -17.36 -25.62
C HIS A 182 -11.60 -16.49 -25.21
N PRO A 183 -10.47 -16.46 -25.96
CA PRO A 183 -9.25 -15.73 -25.57
C PRO A 183 -9.45 -14.26 -25.17
N GLY A 184 -10.50 -13.62 -25.70
CA GLY A 184 -10.93 -12.27 -25.28
C GLY A 184 -11.33 -12.16 -23.79
N TYR A 185 -11.82 -13.24 -23.16
CA TYR A 185 -12.16 -13.27 -21.74
C TYR A 185 -10.95 -13.14 -20.82
N LEU A 186 -9.77 -13.61 -21.25
CA LEU A 186 -8.55 -13.42 -20.47
C LEU A 186 -8.22 -11.92 -20.36
N GLN A 187 -8.43 -11.16 -21.44
CA GLN A 187 -8.27 -9.71 -21.39
C GLN A 187 -9.36 -9.04 -20.56
N VAL A 188 -10.63 -9.45 -20.72
CA VAL A 188 -11.74 -8.96 -19.89
C VAL A 188 -11.49 -9.19 -18.40
N TRP A 189 -10.85 -10.31 -18.03
CA TRP A 189 -10.42 -10.58 -16.65
C TRP A 189 -9.24 -9.69 -16.21
N LYS A 190 -8.21 -9.52 -17.06
CA LYS A 190 -7.04 -8.71 -16.73
C LYS A 190 -7.39 -7.24 -16.52
N ASP A 191 -8.30 -6.68 -17.31
CA ASP A 191 -8.49 -5.23 -17.39
C ASP A 191 -8.87 -4.57 -16.05
N PRO A 192 -9.85 -5.07 -15.26
CA PRO A 192 -10.13 -4.51 -13.93
C PRO A 192 -8.95 -4.61 -12.95
N VAL A 193 -8.13 -5.66 -13.06
CA VAL A 193 -6.92 -5.81 -12.23
C VAL A 193 -5.86 -4.80 -12.67
N ARG A 194 -5.63 -4.63 -13.98
CA ARG A 194 -4.71 -3.63 -14.54
C ARG A 194 -5.13 -2.20 -14.20
N GLN A 195 -6.43 -1.95 -14.13
CA GLN A 195 -7.00 -0.69 -13.68
C GLN A 195 -6.61 -0.40 -12.21
N ILE A 196 -6.80 -1.35 -11.30
CA ILE A 196 -6.32 -1.22 -9.91
C ILE A 196 -4.81 -1.03 -9.84
N LEU A 197 -4.02 -1.76 -10.62
CA LEU A 197 -2.57 -1.57 -10.68
C LEU A 197 -2.18 -0.16 -11.10
N SER A 198 -2.87 0.40 -12.10
CA SER A 198 -2.67 1.78 -12.52
C SER A 198 -2.91 2.75 -11.36
N TYR A 199 -3.94 2.51 -10.54
CA TYR A 199 -4.21 3.32 -9.36
C TYR A 199 -3.13 3.17 -8.29
N CYS A 200 -2.71 1.94 -8.02
CA CYS A 200 -1.65 1.65 -7.06
C CYS A 200 -0.35 2.35 -7.45
N ARG A 201 0.06 2.24 -8.73
CA ARG A 201 1.24 2.92 -9.28
C ARG A 201 1.14 4.44 -9.14
N HIS A 202 0.02 5.03 -9.58
CA HIS A 202 -0.16 6.48 -9.54
C HIS A 202 -0.13 7.05 -8.11
N ASN A 203 -0.80 6.37 -7.18
CA ASN A 203 -0.86 6.79 -5.78
C ASN A 203 0.31 6.26 -4.93
N ARG A 204 1.27 5.54 -5.54
CA ARG A 204 2.40 4.90 -4.89
C ARG A 204 2.01 4.02 -3.69
N CYS A 205 0.85 3.37 -3.78
CA CYS A 205 0.31 2.52 -2.74
C CYS A 205 0.43 1.04 -3.10
N ARG A 206 0.66 0.21 -2.09
CA ARG A 206 0.94 -1.22 -2.19
C ARG A 206 -0.31 -2.07 -2.33
N TYR A 207 -1.44 -1.59 -1.84
CA TYR A 207 -2.67 -2.35 -1.72
C TYR A 207 -3.77 -1.77 -2.60
N GLY A 208 -4.65 -2.63 -3.10
CA GLY A 208 -5.86 -2.25 -3.81
C GLY A 208 -6.94 -3.33 -3.67
N PHE A 209 -8.17 -3.04 -4.08
CA PHE A 209 -9.24 -4.04 -4.06
C PHE A 209 -10.24 -3.91 -5.21
N LEU A 210 -10.87 -5.03 -5.55
CA LEU A 210 -12.07 -5.08 -6.38
C LEU A 210 -13.21 -5.65 -5.54
N ILE A 211 -14.39 -5.05 -5.62
CA ILE A 211 -15.58 -5.57 -4.95
C ILE A 211 -16.70 -5.80 -5.95
N THR A 212 -17.35 -6.97 -5.85
CA THR A 212 -18.50 -7.35 -6.64
C THR A 212 -19.64 -7.85 -5.76
N ASP A 213 -20.80 -8.11 -6.35
CA ASP A 213 -21.94 -8.78 -5.70
C ASP A 213 -21.68 -10.27 -5.37
N ALA A 214 -20.56 -10.83 -5.81
CA ALA A 214 -20.18 -12.22 -5.55
C ALA A 214 -18.95 -12.36 -4.63
N GLU A 215 -18.04 -11.38 -4.62
CA GLU A 215 -16.78 -11.47 -3.90
C GLU A 215 -16.10 -10.11 -3.66
N LEU A 216 -15.25 -10.06 -2.64
CA LEU A 216 -14.20 -9.05 -2.48
C LEU A 216 -12.86 -9.66 -2.85
N VAL A 217 -12.10 -9.00 -3.72
CA VAL A 217 -10.74 -9.40 -4.10
C VAL A 217 -9.77 -8.36 -3.59
N VAL A 218 -9.04 -8.72 -2.55
CA VAL A 218 -7.97 -7.88 -1.99
C VAL A 218 -6.66 -8.17 -2.68
N MET A 219 -5.85 -7.15 -2.92
CA MET A 219 -4.61 -7.26 -3.68
C MET A 219 -3.43 -6.56 -2.99
N ARG A 220 -2.25 -7.16 -3.15
CA ARG A 220 -0.95 -6.61 -2.79
C ARG A 220 -0.06 -6.62 -4.03
N VAL A 221 0.57 -5.48 -4.29
CA VAL A 221 1.24 -5.17 -5.55
C VAL A 221 2.74 -5.03 -5.32
N THR A 222 3.54 -5.70 -6.13
CA THR A 222 5.02 -5.63 -6.12
C THR A 222 5.50 -5.36 -7.54
N PRO A 223 6.21 -4.24 -7.81
CA PRO A 223 6.85 -4.02 -9.10
C PRO A 223 7.92 -5.09 -9.37
N MET A 224 8.06 -5.51 -10.63
CA MET A 224 9.17 -6.38 -11.04
C MET A 224 10.34 -5.52 -11.54
N PRO A 225 11.58 -5.75 -11.04
CA PRO A 225 12.76 -5.08 -11.57
C PRO A 225 12.93 -5.40 -13.06
N THR A 226 13.21 -4.40 -13.90
CA THR A 226 13.61 -4.65 -15.30
C THR A 226 14.99 -5.31 -15.31
N ALA A 227 15.13 -6.44 -15.99
CA ALA A 227 16.43 -7.07 -16.17
C ALA A 227 17.34 -6.13 -16.99
N GLU A 228 18.48 -5.72 -16.43
CA GLU A 228 19.50 -4.88 -17.09
C GLU A 228 20.25 -5.66 -18.19
N SER A 229 19.57 -6.12 -19.24
CA SER A 229 20.23 -6.71 -20.42
C SER A 229 19.32 -6.85 -21.65
N SER A 230 18.52 -5.83 -22.01
CA SER A 230 17.73 -5.85 -23.27
C SER A 230 17.34 -4.46 -23.82
N VAL A 231 18.13 -3.42 -23.54
CA VAL A 231 17.79 -2.04 -23.96
C VAL A 231 18.02 -1.80 -25.47
N THR A 232 18.82 -2.61 -26.16
CA THR A 232 19.15 -2.39 -27.58
C THR A 232 18.16 -3.01 -28.58
N THR A 233 17.32 -3.96 -28.19
CA THR A 233 16.40 -4.64 -29.15
C THR A 233 14.97 -4.08 -29.11
N ARG A 234 14.53 -3.50 -27.99
CA ARG A 234 13.13 -3.05 -27.83
C ARG A 234 12.81 -1.71 -28.53
N GLN A 235 13.81 -0.85 -28.76
CA GLN A 235 13.61 0.44 -29.46
C GLN A 235 13.28 0.27 -30.96
N ALA A 236 13.71 -0.84 -31.59
CA ALA A 236 13.36 -1.14 -32.98
C ALA A 236 11.89 -1.61 -33.13
N SER A 237 11.41 -2.41 -32.17
CA SER A 237 10.04 -2.98 -32.23
C SER A 237 8.93 -1.96 -31.92
N GLN A 238 9.18 -0.92 -31.11
CA GLN A 238 8.19 0.14 -30.85
C GLN A 238 8.07 1.14 -32.01
N ALA A 239 9.16 1.39 -32.75
CA ALA A 239 9.13 2.28 -33.91
C ALA A 239 8.37 1.67 -35.10
N GLU A 240 8.46 0.36 -35.32
CA GLU A 240 7.72 -0.33 -36.39
C GLU A 240 6.22 -0.50 -36.07
N ALA A 241 5.86 -0.73 -34.79
CA ALA A 241 4.45 -0.86 -34.39
C ALA A 241 3.66 0.45 -34.52
N LEU A 242 4.31 1.61 -34.32
CA LEU A 242 3.70 2.93 -34.48
C LEU A 242 3.52 3.34 -35.95
N ALA A 243 4.29 2.76 -36.89
CA ALA A 243 4.17 3.04 -38.32
C ALA A 243 3.09 2.17 -39.02
N ALA A 244 2.70 1.04 -38.44
CA ALA A 244 1.86 0.04 -39.10
C ALA A 244 0.33 0.19 -38.91
N HIS A 245 -0.14 1.09 -38.03
CA HIS A 245 -1.57 1.20 -37.68
C HIS A 245 -2.27 2.51 -38.07
N TYR A 246 -1.90 3.10 -39.21
CA TYR A 246 -2.71 4.13 -39.88
C TYR A 246 -3.51 3.54 -41.05
N ARG A 247 -4.56 2.74 -40.80
CA ARG A 247 -5.62 2.43 -41.80
C ARG A 247 -6.96 2.06 -41.16
N HIS A 248 -7.87 3.02 -41.05
CA HIS A 248 -9.22 3.00 -41.65
C HIS A 248 -10.07 4.14 -41.08
N ILE A 249 -10.07 5.29 -41.78
CA ILE A 249 -11.20 6.23 -41.75
C ILE A 249 -11.61 6.44 -43.20
N SER A 250 -12.86 6.14 -43.51
CA SER A 250 -13.58 6.53 -44.72
C SER A 250 -14.98 6.86 -44.18
N THR A 251 -15.61 8.00 -44.45
CA THR A 251 -15.55 8.94 -45.56
C THR A 251 -16.15 10.28 -45.10
N SER A 252 -15.54 11.39 -45.51
CA SER A 252 -16.17 12.57 -46.13
C SER A 252 -15.65 13.92 -45.60
N THR A 253 -15.08 14.66 -46.56
CA THR A 253 -15.01 16.13 -46.67
C THR A 253 -13.76 16.84 -46.09
N THR A 254 -12.90 17.23 -47.05
CA THR A 254 -11.95 18.36 -47.09
C THR A 254 -10.75 18.40 -46.15
N MET A 255 -9.59 17.99 -46.68
CA MET A 255 -8.28 18.47 -46.25
C MET A 255 -7.92 19.75 -47.00
N SER A 256 -7.45 20.78 -46.30
CA SER A 256 -6.42 21.72 -46.78
C SER A 256 -5.95 22.61 -45.62
N SER A 257 -4.61 22.69 -45.47
CA SER A 257 -3.87 23.73 -44.73
C SER A 257 -3.63 23.52 -43.22
N LEU A 258 -2.72 22.62 -42.85
CA LEU A 258 -1.90 22.72 -41.61
C LEU A 258 -0.55 22.01 -41.80
N SER A 259 0.31 22.54 -42.67
CA SER A 259 1.73 22.11 -42.79
C SER A 259 2.73 23.21 -42.39
N SER A 260 2.28 24.26 -41.72
CA SER A 260 3.12 25.42 -41.33
C SER A 260 3.30 25.62 -39.82
N SER A 261 2.73 24.77 -38.96
CA SER A 261 2.75 24.97 -37.49
C SER A 261 3.71 24.06 -36.72
N LEU A 262 4.51 23.22 -37.40
CA LEU A 262 5.41 22.24 -36.76
C LEU A 262 6.89 22.68 -36.73
N ARG A 263 7.17 23.97 -36.93
CA ARG A 263 8.55 24.49 -36.93
C ARG A 263 8.84 25.56 -35.89
N ASP A 264 7.94 25.75 -34.94
CA ASP A 264 8.20 26.65 -33.82
C ASP A 264 7.73 26.00 -32.52
N MET A 265 8.44 26.30 -31.44
CA MET A 265 8.29 25.76 -30.07
C MET A 265 9.22 24.59 -29.71
N SER A 266 10.53 24.79 -29.89
CA SER A 266 11.49 24.39 -28.87
C SER A 266 11.91 25.66 -28.15
N LEU A 267 11.53 25.82 -26.87
CA LEU A 267 12.23 26.56 -25.82
C LEU A 267 11.38 26.60 -24.53
N ASP A 268 12.02 26.18 -23.44
CA ASP A 268 11.76 26.43 -22.02
C ASP A 268 10.38 26.18 -21.41
N SER A 269 10.29 25.07 -20.68
CA SER A 269 9.51 25.01 -19.44
C SER A 269 10.26 24.19 -18.41
N SER A 270 10.71 24.88 -17.35
CA SER A 270 11.25 24.33 -16.13
C SER A 270 10.19 23.46 -15.42
N SER A 271 10.10 22.19 -15.80
CA SER A 271 9.33 21.21 -15.03
C SER A 271 10.23 20.60 -13.96
N SER A 272 9.78 20.68 -12.71
CA SER A 272 10.40 20.04 -11.55
C SER A 272 10.70 18.57 -11.87
N TYR A 273 11.95 18.16 -11.66
CA TYR A 273 12.43 16.80 -11.80
C TYR A 273 11.53 15.82 -11.03
N ARG A 274 10.59 15.16 -11.72
CA ARG A 274 9.94 13.94 -11.23
C ARG A 274 10.89 12.81 -11.56
N PRO A 275 11.40 12.03 -10.60
CA PRO A 275 12.26 10.89 -10.89
C PRO A 275 11.53 10.01 -11.90
N THR A 276 12.23 9.73 -13.01
CA THR A 276 11.80 8.87 -14.10
C THR A 276 11.25 7.56 -13.52
N ASP A 277 10.03 7.21 -13.92
CA ASP A 277 9.41 5.93 -13.58
C ASP A 277 10.42 4.81 -13.78
N LEU A 278 10.59 3.98 -12.75
CA LEU A 278 11.38 2.76 -12.82
C LEU A 278 10.93 2.00 -14.06
N ALA A 279 11.88 1.60 -14.92
CA ALA A 279 11.54 0.65 -15.97
C ALA A 279 11.02 -0.60 -15.26
N GLU A 280 9.76 -0.93 -15.47
CA GLU A 280 9.07 -2.07 -14.84
C GLU A 280 8.64 -3.02 -15.96
N ASP A 281 9.10 -4.27 -15.91
CA ASP A 281 8.67 -5.33 -16.83
C ASP A 281 7.25 -5.86 -16.51
N GLY A 282 6.60 -5.31 -15.48
CA GLY A 282 5.25 -5.63 -15.03
C GLY A 282 5.17 -5.71 -13.50
N TYR A 283 4.08 -6.28 -13.01
CA TYR A 283 3.81 -6.40 -11.58
C TYR A 283 3.49 -7.84 -11.15
N ILE A 284 3.95 -8.21 -9.94
CA ILE A 284 3.43 -9.37 -9.21
C ILE A 284 2.22 -8.88 -8.41
N VAL A 285 1.10 -9.56 -8.60
CA VAL A 285 -0.15 -9.29 -7.91
C VAL A 285 -0.52 -10.49 -7.06
N GLU A 286 -0.36 -10.33 -5.76
CA GLU A 286 -0.84 -11.28 -4.76
C GLU A 286 -2.30 -10.95 -4.44
N TYR A 287 -3.20 -11.93 -4.56
CA TYR A 287 -4.63 -11.70 -4.36
C TYR A 287 -5.27 -12.70 -3.38
N ARG A 288 -6.32 -12.27 -2.69
CA ARG A 288 -7.25 -13.17 -1.99
C ARG A 288 -8.68 -12.81 -2.37
N ALA A 289 -9.38 -13.76 -2.99
CA ALA A 289 -10.81 -13.69 -3.21
C ALA A 289 -11.57 -14.12 -1.95
N ILE A 290 -12.55 -13.31 -1.53
CA ILE A 290 -13.37 -13.48 -0.35
C ILE A 290 -14.83 -13.53 -0.79
N PRO A 291 -15.48 -14.71 -0.77
CA PRO A 291 -16.86 -14.85 -1.20
C PRO A 291 -17.84 -13.99 -0.39
N TRP A 292 -18.83 -13.42 -1.09
CA TRP A 292 -19.89 -12.60 -0.48
C TRP A 292 -20.68 -13.32 0.61
N GLY A 293 -20.88 -14.64 0.43
CA GLY A 293 -21.65 -15.48 1.34
C GLY A 293 -20.91 -15.91 2.61
N ASN A 294 -19.62 -15.57 2.76
CA ASN A 294 -18.85 -15.91 3.95
C ASN A 294 -19.43 -15.22 5.19
N ARG A 295 -19.41 -15.93 6.32
CA ARG A 295 -19.94 -15.44 7.60
C ARG A 295 -19.29 -16.16 8.77
N GLY A 296 -19.36 -15.54 9.95
CA GLY A 296 -18.81 -16.09 11.18
C GLY A 296 -17.31 -15.86 11.35
N GLN A 297 -16.82 -16.14 12.55
CA GLN A 297 -15.49 -15.72 13.01
C GLN A 297 -14.31 -16.54 12.49
N GLN A 298 -14.59 -17.65 11.79
CA GLN A 298 -13.56 -18.56 11.26
C GLN A 298 -13.13 -18.19 9.83
N ASP A 299 -14.01 -17.50 9.09
CA ASP A 299 -13.80 -17.14 7.70
C ASP A 299 -13.57 -15.64 7.55
N LEU A 300 -12.86 -15.25 6.49
CA LEU A 300 -12.85 -13.86 6.07
C LEU A 300 -14.20 -13.53 5.44
N THR A 301 -14.89 -12.53 5.97
CA THR A 301 -16.04 -11.89 5.32
C THR A 301 -15.58 -10.67 4.53
N VAL A 302 -16.43 -10.18 3.63
CA VAL A 302 -16.13 -8.97 2.84
C VAL A 302 -15.82 -7.77 3.75
N GLN A 303 -16.63 -7.52 4.77
CA GLN A 303 -16.40 -6.40 5.70
C GLN A 303 -15.11 -6.57 6.50
N LEU A 304 -14.85 -7.77 7.03
CA LEU A 304 -13.64 -8.02 7.83
C LEU A 304 -12.37 -7.96 6.96
N GLY A 305 -12.41 -8.50 5.74
CA GLY A 305 -11.31 -8.41 4.78
C GLY A 305 -11.00 -6.96 4.39
N LEU A 306 -12.04 -6.16 4.13
CA LEU A 306 -11.88 -4.74 3.79
C LEU A 306 -11.35 -3.92 4.98
N PHE A 307 -11.80 -4.22 6.20
CA PHE A 307 -11.25 -3.62 7.42
C PHE A 307 -9.74 -3.90 7.57
N TYR A 308 -9.33 -5.17 7.43
CA TYR A 308 -7.91 -5.51 7.53
C TYR A 308 -7.10 -4.81 6.44
N LEU A 309 -7.54 -4.87 5.18
CA LEU A 309 -6.83 -4.22 4.07
C LEU A 309 -6.72 -2.71 4.29
N ALA A 310 -7.80 -2.06 4.73
CA ALA A 310 -7.79 -0.63 5.06
C ALA A 310 -6.81 -0.31 6.20
N TRP A 311 -6.73 -1.15 7.22
CA TRP A 311 -5.72 -0.98 8.27
C TRP A 311 -4.29 -1.13 7.73
N LEU A 312 -4.02 -2.18 6.94
CA LEU A 312 -2.71 -2.42 6.33
C LEU A 312 -2.25 -1.23 5.47
N ALA A 313 -3.19 -0.61 4.75
CA ALA A 313 -2.92 0.52 3.87
C ALA A 313 -2.82 1.87 4.60
N GLY A 314 -3.62 2.07 5.64
CA GLY A 314 -3.72 3.35 6.36
C GLY A 314 -2.67 3.50 7.47
N ILE A 315 -2.40 2.42 8.21
CA ILE A 315 -1.49 2.41 9.38
C ILE A 315 -0.21 1.63 9.08
N GLY A 316 -0.34 0.48 8.40
CA GLY A 316 0.81 -0.32 8.01
C GLY A 316 1.66 0.33 6.89
N PRO A 317 2.84 -0.25 6.58
CA PRO A 317 3.64 0.15 5.44
C PRO A 317 2.91 -0.07 4.12
N ASN A 318 2.71 1.02 3.38
CA ASN A 318 1.91 1.03 2.15
C ASN A 318 2.66 1.55 0.92
N THR A 319 3.96 1.82 1.01
CA THR A 319 4.74 2.27 -0.14
C THR A 319 5.03 1.11 -1.08
N LEU A 320 4.94 1.33 -2.40
CA LEU A 320 5.39 0.38 -3.40
C LEU A 320 6.89 0.13 -3.30
N LYS A 321 7.29 -1.15 -3.23
CA LYS A 321 8.69 -1.58 -3.18
C LYS A 321 8.86 -2.88 -3.98
N PHE A 322 10.09 -3.13 -4.45
CA PHE A 322 10.45 -4.35 -5.18
C PHE A 322 10.45 -5.61 -4.32
N SER A 323 10.49 -5.45 -2.99
CA SER A 323 10.33 -6.54 -2.05
C SER A 323 9.72 -6.01 -0.76
N TYR A 324 9.15 -6.92 0.02
CA TYR A 324 8.52 -6.58 1.28
C TYR A 324 8.94 -7.56 2.37
N PRO A 325 9.01 -7.11 3.64
CA PRO A 325 9.26 -8.00 4.75
C PRO A 325 8.15 -9.04 4.90
N SER A 326 8.46 -10.10 5.63
CA SER A 326 7.54 -11.16 6.00
C SER A 326 6.35 -10.62 6.80
N PHE A 327 5.22 -11.32 6.70
CA PHE A 327 3.95 -10.86 7.28
C PHE A 327 3.96 -10.70 8.81
N ASP A 328 4.72 -11.54 9.52
CA ASP A 328 4.87 -11.48 10.98
C ASP A 328 6.33 -11.16 11.31
N SER A 329 6.69 -9.89 11.14
CA SER A 329 8.05 -9.39 11.33
C SER A 329 8.01 -7.95 11.82
N CYS A 330 9.10 -7.49 12.41
CA CYS A 330 9.22 -6.13 12.90
C CYS A 330 10.58 -5.52 12.61
N TRP A 331 10.65 -4.20 12.77
CA TRP A 331 11.88 -3.43 12.65
C TRP A 331 12.03 -2.46 13.83
N PRO A 332 13.24 -2.22 14.38
CA PRO A 332 13.41 -1.26 15.46
C PRO A 332 13.26 0.20 15.04
N LEU A 333 12.83 1.01 16.00
CA LEU A 333 12.83 2.46 15.97
C LEU A 333 14.00 3.01 16.79
N LEU A 334 14.30 4.30 16.59
CA LEU A 334 15.39 5.00 17.26
C LEU A 334 15.26 5.09 18.79
N ASP A 335 14.08 4.84 19.33
CA ASP A 335 13.82 4.79 20.77
C ASP A 335 13.99 3.38 21.38
N GLY A 336 14.37 2.39 20.56
CA GLY A 336 14.54 0.99 20.96
C GLY A 336 13.25 0.17 21.00
N THR A 337 12.09 0.77 20.68
CA THR A 337 10.86 0.00 20.41
C THR A 337 10.89 -0.60 19.00
N PHE A 338 9.93 -1.46 18.68
CA PHE A 338 9.84 -2.11 17.37
C PHE A 338 8.52 -1.75 16.70
N ILE A 339 8.52 -1.50 15.39
CA ILE A 339 7.29 -1.38 14.60
C ILE A 339 7.03 -2.69 13.86
N HIS A 340 5.81 -3.21 13.97
CA HIS A 340 5.41 -4.40 13.24
C HIS A 340 5.15 -4.10 11.76
N ASN A 341 5.81 -4.83 10.86
CA ASN A 341 5.87 -4.54 9.42
C ASN A 341 4.53 -4.72 8.67
N THR A 342 3.54 -5.35 9.29
CA THR A 342 2.20 -5.53 8.71
C THR A 342 1.16 -4.63 9.37
N THR A 343 1.13 -4.59 10.71
CA THR A 343 0.09 -3.85 11.44
C THR A 343 0.44 -2.39 11.66
N GLY A 344 1.72 -2.00 11.52
CA GLY A 344 2.20 -0.65 11.84
C GLY A 344 2.17 -0.31 13.32
N LEU A 345 1.89 -1.30 14.19
CA LEU A 345 1.83 -1.09 15.65
C LEU A 345 3.23 -1.14 16.26
N ALA A 346 3.46 -0.29 17.26
CA ALA A 346 4.63 -0.38 18.12
C ALA A 346 4.54 -1.60 19.05
N LEU A 347 5.68 -2.26 19.23
CA LEU A 347 5.90 -3.45 20.05
C LEU A 347 7.07 -3.18 21.01
N GLU A 348 6.94 -3.67 22.24
CA GLU A 348 8.02 -3.62 23.23
C GLU A 348 9.09 -4.70 23.00
N LYS A 349 8.75 -5.75 22.24
CA LYS A 349 9.63 -6.89 21.98
C LYS A 349 9.64 -7.19 20.49
N ALA A 350 10.81 -7.57 20.01
CA ALA A 350 11.00 -7.98 18.63
C ALA A 350 10.26 -9.29 18.33
N VAL A 351 9.66 -9.35 17.14
CA VAL A 351 9.16 -10.56 16.50
C VAL A 351 9.80 -10.60 15.12
N LYS A 352 10.64 -11.61 14.86
CA LYS A 352 11.35 -11.83 13.58
C LYS A 352 11.86 -10.53 12.93
N LEU A 353 13.08 -10.12 13.29
CA LEU A 353 13.65 -8.86 12.79
C LEU A 353 13.86 -8.90 11.28
N GLU A 354 13.14 -8.04 10.55
CA GLU A 354 13.27 -7.88 9.12
C GLU A 354 13.06 -6.43 8.71
N TYR A 355 13.93 -5.98 7.81
CA TYR A 355 13.93 -4.64 7.27
C TYR A 355 12.64 -4.29 6.53
N PRO A 356 12.11 -3.06 6.68
CA PRO A 356 10.94 -2.62 5.93
C PRO A 356 11.16 -2.61 4.41
N ASP A 357 12.42 -2.52 3.97
CA ASP A 357 12.84 -2.72 2.59
C ASP A 357 13.95 -3.78 2.52
N PRO A 358 13.60 -5.04 2.26
CA PRO A 358 14.61 -6.09 2.21
C PRO A 358 15.60 -5.95 1.04
N ALA A 359 15.21 -5.28 -0.05
CA ALA A 359 15.97 -5.22 -1.31
C ALA A 359 16.91 -4.02 -1.41
N VAL A 360 16.82 -3.05 -0.50
CA VAL A 360 17.75 -1.91 -0.47
C VAL A 360 19.17 -2.40 -0.18
N GLU A 361 20.12 -1.89 -0.96
CA GLU A 361 21.56 -2.09 -0.73
C GLU A 361 21.92 -1.69 0.71
N ARG A 362 22.56 -2.61 1.43
CA ARG A 362 22.94 -2.44 2.83
C ARG A 362 24.44 -2.36 2.97
N GLY A 363 24.88 -1.72 4.03
CA GLY A 363 26.28 -1.73 4.41
C GLY A 363 26.74 -0.41 5.01
N PRO A 364 27.99 -0.40 5.52
CA PRO A 364 28.59 0.78 6.06
C PRO A 364 28.79 1.85 4.98
N ARG A 365 28.33 3.06 5.26
CA ARG A 365 28.64 4.28 4.50
C ARG A 365 29.29 5.25 5.46
N TRP A 366 30.49 5.67 5.10
CA TRP A 366 31.33 6.56 5.89
C TRP A 366 31.36 7.94 5.25
N VAL A 367 31.44 8.97 6.08
CA VAL A 367 31.64 10.36 5.66
C VAL A 367 32.86 10.92 6.37
N GLU A 368 33.67 11.69 5.64
CA GLU A 368 34.79 12.42 6.22
C GLU A 368 34.30 13.67 6.96
N THR A 369 34.67 13.80 8.22
CA THR A 369 34.39 15.01 9.01
C THR A 369 35.37 16.14 8.68
N THR A 370 35.06 17.37 9.12
CA THR A 370 35.93 18.54 8.95
C THR A 370 37.30 18.37 9.58
N ASP A 371 37.41 17.50 10.58
CA ASP A 371 38.65 17.19 11.29
C ASP A 371 39.43 16.02 10.65
N GLY A 372 38.97 15.51 9.51
CA GLY A 372 39.60 14.42 8.76
C GLY A 372 39.39 13.03 9.35
N GLN A 373 38.39 12.86 10.22
CA GLN A 373 38.00 11.57 10.77
C GLN A 373 36.82 10.99 9.97
N SER A 374 36.95 9.75 9.50
CA SER A 374 35.85 9.01 8.89
C SER A 374 34.84 8.56 9.95
N VAL A 375 33.57 8.93 9.80
CA VAL A 375 32.49 8.56 10.72
C VAL A 375 31.35 7.85 9.97
N LEU A 376 30.71 6.90 10.64
CA LEU A 376 29.61 6.14 10.07
C LEU A 376 28.34 6.99 10.08
N THR A 377 27.54 6.93 9.02
CA THR A 377 26.30 7.71 8.98
C THR A 377 25.14 6.99 9.69
N LEU A 378 24.23 7.75 10.29
CA LEU A 378 23.04 7.20 10.95
C LEU A 378 22.24 6.33 9.99
N LYS A 379 22.00 6.83 8.77
CA LYS A 379 21.31 6.09 7.71
C LYS A 379 21.98 4.76 7.42
N SER A 380 23.30 4.70 7.45
CA SER A 380 24.05 3.46 7.24
C SER A 380 23.94 2.50 8.42
N VAL A 381 24.11 2.98 9.66
CA VAL A 381 23.95 2.14 10.87
C VAL A 381 22.58 1.46 10.86
N LEU A 382 21.56 2.22 10.51
CA LEU A 382 20.19 1.73 10.41
C LEU A 382 19.99 0.67 9.33
N THR A 383 20.98 0.34 8.50
CA THR A 383 20.96 -0.77 7.52
C THR A 383 21.84 -1.97 7.91
N LEU A 384 22.56 -1.89 9.03
CA LEU A 384 23.46 -2.95 9.52
C LEU A 384 22.70 -4.14 10.13
N ASP A 385 23.36 -5.29 10.21
CA ASP A 385 22.73 -6.47 10.82
C ASP A 385 22.43 -6.27 12.30
N ILE A 386 21.31 -6.84 12.75
CA ILE A 386 20.85 -6.73 14.13
C ILE A 386 20.80 -8.12 14.75
N THR A 387 21.54 -8.33 15.84
CA THR A 387 21.47 -9.58 16.60
C THR A 387 21.61 -9.35 18.10
N HIS A 388 21.30 -10.39 18.86
CA HIS A 388 21.46 -10.40 20.31
C HIS A 388 22.94 -10.44 20.68
N HIS A 389 23.37 -9.50 21.52
CA HIS A 389 24.66 -9.58 22.19
C HIS A 389 24.48 -10.21 23.57
N GLN A 390 25.12 -11.36 23.79
CA GLN A 390 25.12 -12.08 25.08
C GLN A 390 23.70 -12.36 25.66
N GLY A 391 22.70 -12.47 24.79
CA GLY A 391 21.31 -12.79 25.17
C GLY A 391 20.58 -11.72 25.99
N ARG A 392 21.07 -10.47 26.02
CA ARG A 392 20.45 -9.38 26.79
C ARG A 392 19.75 -8.36 25.89
N ASN A 393 20.52 -7.70 25.03
CA ASN A 393 20.04 -6.61 24.19
C ASN A 393 20.40 -6.85 22.72
N TYR A 394 19.62 -6.23 21.83
CA TYR A 394 19.94 -6.14 20.42
C TYR A 394 20.92 -4.99 20.16
N TYR A 395 21.80 -5.20 19.19
CA TYR A 395 22.76 -4.21 18.73
C TYR A 395 22.91 -4.29 17.21
N TYR A 396 23.38 -3.19 16.62
CA TYR A 396 23.86 -3.18 15.25
C TYR A 396 25.27 -3.77 15.16
N TYR A 397 25.52 -4.53 14.11
CA TYR A 397 26.79 -5.19 13.86
C TYR A 397 27.36 -4.77 12.51
N LEU A 398 28.59 -4.28 12.56
CA LEU A 398 29.41 -3.98 11.40
C LEU A 398 30.22 -5.23 11.04
N HIS A 399 29.96 -5.81 9.87
CA HIS A 399 30.84 -6.79 9.28
C HIS A 399 31.99 -6.04 8.60
N ASP A 400 33.23 -6.37 8.98
CA ASP A 400 34.42 -5.87 8.30
C ASP A 400 34.73 -6.82 7.13
N ASP A 401 35.11 -6.28 5.98
CA ASP A 401 35.48 -7.07 4.79
C ASP A 401 36.91 -7.66 4.91
N GLY A 402 37.59 -7.41 6.04
CA GLY A 402 38.94 -7.89 6.37
C GLY A 402 39.03 -9.30 6.99
N GLU A 403 40.27 -9.78 7.18
CA GLU A 403 40.62 -11.16 7.57
C GLU A 403 40.03 -11.66 8.92
N THR A 404 39.58 -10.76 9.79
CA THR A 404 38.96 -11.11 11.07
C THR A 404 37.44 -11.22 10.93
N GLN A 405 36.93 -12.44 10.78
CA GLN A 405 35.50 -12.79 10.67
C GLN A 405 34.62 -12.42 11.89
N THR A 406 35.11 -11.61 12.83
CA THR A 406 34.36 -11.21 14.03
C THR A 406 33.66 -9.87 13.80
N PRO A 407 32.32 -9.83 13.79
CA PRO A 407 31.59 -8.59 13.55
C PRO A 407 31.75 -7.61 14.72
N THR A 408 31.93 -6.34 14.39
CA THR A 408 32.14 -5.26 15.34
C THR A 408 30.81 -4.73 15.85
N LEU A 409 30.66 -4.66 17.17
CA LEU A 409 29.46 -4.17 17.82
C LEU A 409 29.40 -2.64 17.78
N ILE A 410 28.33 -2.08 17.22
CA ILE A 410 28.06 -0.65 17.36
C ILE A 410 27.56 -0.38 18.78
N THR A 411 28.32 0.43 19.51
CA THR A 411 28.04 0.77 20.91
C THR A 411 28.15 2.27 21.11
N ALA A 412 27.99 2.72 22.35
CA ALA A 412 28.19 4.12 22.71
C ALA A 412 29.61 4.61 22.39
N ALA A 413 30.60 3.76 22.16
CA ALA A 413 31.93 4.22 21.76
C ALA A 413 32.00 4.69 20.29
N PHE A 414 31.03 4.35 19.44
CA PHE A 414 31.00 4.74 18.04
C PHE A 414 30.32 6.10 17.86
N ILE A 415 31.08 7.08 17.37
CA ILE A 415 30.53 8.36 16.93
C ILE A 415 29.86 8.15 15.57
N ILE A 416 28.61 8.56 15.47
CA ILE A 416 27.79 8.42 14.28
C ILE A 416 27.28 9.80 13.89
N TYR A 417 27.22 10.03 12.59
CA TYR A 417 26.80 11.30 12.02
C TYR A 417 25.41 11.20 11.41
N ASP A 418 24.48 12.03 11.90
CA ASP A 418 23.18 12.23 11.29
C ASP A 418 23.27 13.32 10.22
N GLU A 419 23.36 12.89 8.97
CA GLU A 419 23.45 13.78 7.81
C GLU A 419 22.20 14.64 7.62
N GLU A 420 21.02 14.18 8.04
CA GLU A 420 19.76 14.89 7.83
C GLU A 420 19.65 16.07 8.79
N ASN A 421 19.98 15.84 10.07
CA ASN A 421 19.91 16.87 11.11
C ASN A 421 21.24 17.59 11.36
N GLN A 422 22.33 17.14 10.73
CA GLN A 422 23.70 17.67 10.90
C GLN A 422 24.15 17.59 12.37
N LEU A 423 23.92 16.44 13.01
CA LEU A 423 24.22 16.20 14.43
C LEU A 423 25.06 14.94 14.63
N TYR A 424 25.88 14.94 15.68
CA TYR A 424 26.59 13.74 16.14
C TYR A 424 25.81 13.03 17.24
N GLY A 425 25.96 11.72 17.29
CA GLY A 425 25.38 10.89 18.33
C GLY A 425 25.99 9.50 18.39
N TYR A 426 25.35 8.62 19.13
CA TYR A 426 25.77 7.24 19.34
C TYR A 426 24.56 6.34 19.62
N PHE A 427 24.77 5.03 19.52
CA PHE A 427 23.77 4.04 19.94
C PHE A 427 24.09 3.45 21.31
N ASP A 428 23.09 3.45 22.19
CA ASP A 428 23.07 2.61 23.37
C ASP A 428 22.13 1.43 23.12
N SER A 429 22.69 0.28 22.74
CA SER A 429 21.93 -0.83 22.18
C SER A 429 21.29 -0.43 20.84
N LEU A 430 19.95 -0.42 20.73
CA LEU A 430 19.23 0.10 19.55
C LEU A 430 18.76 1.55 19.71
N VAL A 431 19.03 2.18 20.86
CA VAL A 431 18.53 3.53 21.16
C VAL A 431 19.53 4.57 20.66
N TRP A 432 19.08 5.43 19.75
CA TRP A 432 19.83 6.57 19.27
C TRP A 432 19.87 7.69 20.32
N LYS A 433 21.05 8.24 20.57
CA LYS A 433 21.25 9.38 21.47
C LYS A 433 22.10 10.43 20.80
N VAL A 434 21.66 11.68 20.89
CA VAL A 434 22.39 12.86 20.38
C VAL A 434 23.45 13.30 21.40
N GLY A 435 24.63 13.68 20.92
CA GLY A 435 25.74 14.21 21.72
C GLY A 435 26.90 13.24 21.93
N ASP A 436 27.89 13.65 22.73
CA ASP A 436 29.10 12.88 22.99
C ASP A 436 28.85 11.77 24.04
N PRO A 437 29.24 10.51 23.77
CA PRO A 437 29.21 9.41 24.73
C PRO A 437 29.86 9.73 26.08
N ALA A 438 30.94 10.51 26.09
CA ALA A 438 31.74 10.82 27.27
C ALA A 438 30.98 11.72 28.28
N GLU A 439 30.15 12.64 27.79
CA GLU A 439 29.38 13.56 28.63
C GLU A 439 28.19 12.88 29.33
N ALA A 440 27.60 11.83 28.74
CA ALA A 440 26.48 11.11 29.33
C ALA A 440 26.88 10.32 30.60
N SER A 441 28.08 9.76 30.63
CA SER A 441 28.60 8.96 31.76
C SER A 441 28.80 9.77 33.05
N THR A 442 29.12 11.06 32.94
CA THR A 442 29.34 11.96 34.07
C THR A 442 28.04 12.45 34.71
N SER A 443 26.95 12.52 33.94
CA SER A 443 25.62 12.92 34.46
C SER A 443 24.97 11.84 35.35
N SER A 444 25.16 10.55 35.03
CA SER A 444 24.64 9.42 35.82
C SER A 444 25.30 9.30 37.21
N ARG A 445 26.58 9.69 37.31
CA ARG A 445 27.33 9.73 38.58
C ARG A 445 26.91 10.90 39.48
N ARG A 446 26.33 11.97 38.95
CA ARG A 446 25.86 13.12 39.74
C ARG A 446 24.45 12.93 40.34
N ARG A 447 23.64 11.99 39.84
CA ARG A 447 22.32 11.66 40.42
C ARG A 447 22.35 10.59 41.52
N ARG A 448 23.52 10.02 41.81
CA ARG A 448 23.77 9.18 42.99
C ARG A 448 24.68 9.92 43.97
N LYS A 449 24.15 10.97 44.60
CA LYS A 449 24.65 11.48 45.88
C LYS A 449 23.48 11.96 46.72
#